data_AF-A0A1V4I177-F1
#
_entry.id   AF-A0A1V4I177-F1
#
_cell.length_a   1.000
_cell.length_b   1.000
_cell.length_c   1.000
_cell.angle_alpha   90.00
_cell.angle_beta   90.00
_cell.angle_gamma   90.00
#
_symmetry.space_group_name_H-M   'P 1'
#
loop_
_entity.id
_entity.type
_entity.pdbx_description
1 polymer ?
#
loop_
_entity_poly.entity_id
_entity_poly.type
_entity_poly.pdbx_seq_one_letter_code
_entity_poly.pdbx_strand_id
1 'polypeptide(L)'
;MATLNFWIPNRKRHVYEVIGTWSQHVGSWVGLISRPVHVMRYEDMLTNPIRAFGQLARFLRLSPTDQQLMRAIENSSFSELKRQEAEHGFNERPPMAKSFFREGKAGQWREILSPAQIERIVQAHAPMMQRFGYLQPDCGGAITLPTID
;
A
#
# COMPACT_ATOMS: atom_id res chain seq x y z
N MET A 1 -14.13 20.50 4.98
CA MET A 1 -12.92 20.24 5.79
C MET A 1 -12.94 18.78 6.18
N ALA A 2 -11.95 17.97 5.78
CA ALA A 2 -11.87 16.59 6.27
C ALA A 2 -11.66 16.63 7.79
N THR A 3 -12.50 15.93 8.54
CA THR A 3 -12.46 15.89 10.00
C THR A 3 -11.12 15.33 10.47
N LEU A 4 -10.51 15.99 11.45
CA LEU A 4 -9.27 15.52 12.07
C LEU A 4 -9.59 14.23 12.85
N ASN A 5 -9.14 13.09 12.33
CA ASN A 5 -9.37 11.73 12.83
C ASN A 5 -10.84 11.29 12.88
N PHE A 6 -11.11 10.12 12.27
CA PHE A 6 -12.40 9.45 12.37
C PHE A 6 -12.37 8.41 13.48
N TRP A 7 -13.42 8.38 14.31
CA TRP A 7 -13.48 7.54 15.49
C TRP A 7 -14.47 6.40 15.26
N ILE A 8 -14.01 5.17 15.40
CA ILE A 8 -14.88 4.00 15.43
C ILE A 8 -15.11 3.64 16.90
N PRO A 9 -16.34 3.79 17.43
CA PRO A 9 -16.63 3.48 18.82
C PRO A 9 -16.59 1.97 19.04
N ASN A 10 -16.32 1.56 20.28
CA ASN A 10 -16.33 0.16 20.67
C ASN A 10 -17.72 -0.46 20.43
N ARG A 11 -17.75 -1.60 19.75
CA ARG A 11 -18.94 -2.44 19.50
C ARG A 11 -18.60 -3.89 19.81
N LYS A 12 -19.61 -4.76 19.93
CA LYS A 12 -19.42 -6.20 20.22
C LYS A 12 -18.39 -6.91 19.32
N ARG A 13 -18.14 -6.40 18.11
CA ARG A 13 -17.19 -6.96 17.12
C ARG A 13 -16.02 -6.04 16.75
N HIS A 14 -15.98 -4.81 17.27
CA HIS A 14 -14.97 -3.82 16.89
C HIS A 14 -14.46 -3.13 18.13
N VAL A 15 -13.15 -3.16 18.34
CA VAL A 15 -12.53 -2.35 19.38
C VAL A 15 -12.52 -0.88 18.96
N TYR A 16 -12.23 -0.01 19.92
CA TYR A 16 -12.09 1.42 19.61
C TYR A 16 -10.90 1.65 18.68
N GLU A 17 -11.15 2.33 17.57
CA GLU A 17 -10.13 2.61 16.55
C GLU A 17 -10.15 4.09 16.15
N VAL A 18 -8.95 4.64 15.97
CA VAL A 18 -8.73 6.01 15.49
C VAL A 18 -8.16 5.93 14.08
N ILE A 19 -8.93 6.35 13.08
CA ILE A 19 -8.50 6.40 11.69
C ILE A 19 -8.02 7.82 11.40
N GLY A 20 -6.70 7.99 11.36
CA GLY A 20 -6.05 9.24 10.96
C GLY A 20 -5.83 9.36 9.46
N THR A 21 -5.08 10.39 9.08
CA THR A 21 -4.57 10.56 7.71
C THR A 21 -3.59 9.44 7.33
N TRP A 22 -3.36 9.28 6.02
CA TRP A 22 -2.36 8.32 5.52
C TRP A 22 -0.97 8.53 6.16
N SER A 23 -0.49 9.77 6.27
CA SER A 23 0.81 10.04 6.89
C SER A 23 0.83 9.69 8.38
N GLN A 24 -0.25 9.94 9.12
CA GLN A 24 -0.33 9.53 10.53
C GLN A 24 -0.33 8.01 10.66
N HIS A 25 -1.07 7.31 9.81
CA HIS A 25 -1.11 5.85 9.81
C HIS A 25 0.27 5.26 9.49
N VAL A 26 0.89 5.62 8.35
CA VAL A 26 2.22 5.09 8.00
C VAL A 26 3.26 5.47 9.05
N GLY A 27 3.21 6.71 9.54
CA GLY A 27 4.12 7.23 10.56
C GLY A 27 4.05 6.46 11.88
N SER A 28 2.86 6.04 12.32
CA SER A 28 2.71 5.27 13.55
C SER A 28 3.34 3.88 13.46
N TRP A 29 3.34 3.25 12.27
CA TRP A 29 4.01 1.97 12.06
C TRP A 29 5.53 2.10 11.99
N VAL A 30 6.06 3.09 11.27
CA VAL A 30 7.52 3.22 11.03
C VAL A 30 8.26 4.06 12.08
N GLY A 31 7.54 4.72 12.99
CA GLY A 31 8.09 5.52 14.07
C GLY A 31 8.49 4.73 15.32
N LEU A 32 8.08 3.46 15.41
CA LEU A 32 8.34 2.62 16.58
C LEU A 32 9.74 1.99 16.51
N ILE A 33 10.65 2.50 17.35
CA ILE A 33 12.05 2.01 17.43
C ILE A 33 12.12 0.58 18.00
N SER A 34 11.15 0.17 18.81
CA SER A 34 11.21 -1.05 19.63
C SER A 34 10.89 -2.35 18.88
N ARG A 35 10.56 -2.31 17.59
CA ARG A 35 10.20 -3.51 16.81
C ARG A 35 10.81 -3.48 15.42
N PRO A 36 11.39 -4.59 14.93
CA PRO A 36 11.79 -4.68 13.54
C PRO A 36 10.55 -4.58 12.65
N VAL A 37 10.52 -3.60 11.75
CA VAL A 37 9.46 -3.38 10.77
C VAL A 37 10.05 -3.54 9.38
N HIS A 38 9.45 -4.41 8.57
CA HIS A 38 9.76 -4.51 7.15
C HIS A 38 8.77 -3.67 6.36
N VAL A 39 9.26 -2.60 5.75
CA VAL A 39 8.45 -1.77 4.86
C VAL A 39 8.59 -2.31 3.44
N MET A 40 7.46 -2.61 2.82
CA MET A 40 7.37 -3.06 1.44
C MET A 40 6.34 -2.19 0.72
N ARG A 41 6.74 -1.60 -0.42
CA ARG A 41 5.85 -0.77 -1.23
C ARG A 41 5.09 -1.63 -2.22
N TYR A 42 3.85 -1.26 -2.49
CA TYR A 42 3.00 -1.94 -3.46
C TYR A 42 3.63 -1.90 -4.87
N GLU A 43 4.19 -0.77 -5.25
CA GLU A 43 4.83 -0.55 -6.54
C GLU A 43 6.07 -1.44 -6.73
N ASP A 44 6.85 -1.69 -5.67
CA ASP A 44 8.01 -2.57 -5.72
C ASP A 44 7.59 -4.04 -5.91
N MET A 45 6.45 -4.45 -5.31
CA MET A 45 5.89 -5.78 -5.52
C MET A 45 5.43 -6.00 -6.96
N LEU A 46 4.95 -4.96 -7.64
CA LEU A 46 4.59 -5.03 -9.06
C LEU A 46 5.82 -5.01 -9.96
N THR A 47 6.78 -4.11 -9.69
CA THR A 47 7.94 -3.86 -10.56
C THR A 47 8.96 -5.00 -10.48
N ASN A 48 9.23 -5.52 -9.27
CA ASN A 48 10.18 -6.60 -9.06
C ASN A 48 9.71 -7.50 -7.90
N PRO A 49 8.72 -8.38 -8.14
CA PRO A 49 8.14 -9.24 -7.11
C PRO A 49 9.18 -10.19 -6.49
N ILE A 50 10.12 -10.71 -7.28
CA ILE A 50 11.21 -11.59 -6.79
C ILE A 50 12.03 -10.87 -5.74
N ARG A 51 12.45 -9.63 -6.02
CA ARG A 51 13.22 -8.82 -5.08
C ARG A 51 12.40 -8.48 -3.84
N ALA A 52 11.14 -8.07 -3.99
CA ALA A 52 10.29 -7.68 -2.87
C ALA A 52 9.99 -8.86 -1.92
N PHE A 53 9.48 -9.98 -2.47
CA PHE A 53 9.20 -11.19 -1.69
C PHE A 53 10.47 -11.82 -1.13
N GLY A 54 11.59 -11.78 -1.86
CA GLY A 54 12.88 -12.25 -1.37
C GLY A 54 13.43 -11.41 -0.20
N GLN A 55 13.16 -10.10 -0.16
CA GLN A 55 13.48 -9.28 1.01
C GLN A 55 12.58 -9.61 2.21
N LEU A 56 11.28 -9.81 1.96
CA LEU A 56 10.34 -10.24 2.99
C LEU A 56 10.72 -11.60 3.60
N ALA A 57 11.05 -12.59 2.76
CA ALA A 57 11.49 -13.91 3.21
C ALA A 57 12.73 -13.80 4.11
N ARG A 58 13.74 -13.02 3.69
CA ARG A 58 14.94 -12.76 4.50
C ARG A 58 14.62 -12.07 5.82
N PHE A 59 13.71 -11.09 5.81
CA PHE A 59 13.25 -10.43 7.03
C PHE A 59 12.59 -11.41 8.01
N LEU A 60 11.78 -12.34 7.49
CA LEU A 60 11.15 -13.42 8.25
C LEU A 60 12.11 -14.57 8.58
N ARG A 61 13.40 -14.47 8.21
CA ARG A 61 14.43 -15.50 8.39
C ARG A 61 14.10 -16.83 7.71
N LEU A 62 13.40 -16.76 6.59
CA LEU A 62 13.10 -17.88 5.71
C LEU A 62 14.15 -18.00 4.61
N SER A 63 14.39 -19.23 4.15
CA SER A 63 15.29 -19.53 3.03
C SER A 63 14.55 -20.36 1.97
N PRO A 64 13.55 -19.79 1.28
CA PRO A 64 12.81 -20.52 0.25
C PRO A 64 13.71 -20.84 -0.94
N THR A 65 13.43 -21.95 -1.61
CA THR A 65 14.02 -22.20 -2.93
C THR A 65 13.42 -21.23 -3.96
N ASP A 66 14.11 -21.02 -5.08
CA ASP A 66 13.60 -20.18 -6.16
C ASP A 66 12.21 -20.62 -6.64
N GLN A 67 11.98 -21.94 -6.70
CA GLN A 67 10.67 -22.51 -7.06
C GLN A 67 9.58 -22.17 -6.03
N GLN A 68 9.89 -22.24 -4.72
CA GLN A 68 8.94 -21.87 -3.68
C GLN A 68 8.61 -20.37 -3.73
N LEU A 69 9.62 -19.54 -3.96
CA LEU A 69 9.46 -18.09 -4.09
C LEU A 69 8.59 -17.74 -5.31
N MET A 70 8.89 -18.32 -6.49
CA MET A 70 8.10 -18.10 -7.70
C MET A 70 6.64 -18.55 -7.51
N ARG A 71 6.42 -19.74 -6.94
CA ARG A 71 5.07 -20.23 -6.66
C ARG A 71 4.31 -19.32 -5.69
N ALA A 72 4.98 -18.79 -4.67
CA ALA A 72 4.35 -17.85 -3.75
C ALA A 72 3.93 -16.55 -4.45
N ILE A 73 4.77 -16.04 -5.37
CA ILE A 73 4.47 -14.87 -6.19
C ILE A 73 3.29 -15.14 -7.12
N GLU A 74 3.28 -16.27 -7.82
CA GLU A 74 2.18 -16.69 -8.72
C GLU A 74 0.86 -16.80 -7.97
N ASN A 75 0.86 -17.47 -6.82
CA ASN A 75 -0.33 -17.62 -5.97
C ASN A 75 -0.83 -16.29 -5.39
N SER A 76 0.07 -15.31 -5.24
CA SER A 76 -0.25 -13.96 -4.76
C SER A 76 -0.55 -13.00 -5.91
N SER A 77 -0.55 -13.46 -7.17
CA SER A 77 -0.80 -12.61 -8.32
C SER A 77 -2.25 -12.11 -8.33
N PHE A 78 -2.45 -10.90 -8.83
CA PHE A 78 -3.79 -10.30 -8.90
C PHE A 78 -4.79 -11.16 -9.69
N SER A 79 -4.35 -11.76 -10.80
CA SER A 79 -5.17 -12.68 -11.61
C SER A 79 -5.63 -13.88 -10.81
N GLU A 80 -4.73 -14.47 -10.03
CA GLU A 80 -5.04 -15.65 -9.22
C GLU A 80 -5.97 -15.31 -8.05
N LEU A 81 -5.72 -14.21 -7.35
CA LEU A 81 -6.61 -13.72 -6.28
C LEU A 81 -8.02 -13.40 -6.81
N LYS A 82 -8.12 -12.80 -8.00
CA LYS A 82 -9.41 -12.52 -8.64
C LYS A 82 -10.14 -13.80 -9.06
N ARG A 83 -9.42 -14.83 -9.53
CA ARG A 83 -9.97 -16.15 -9.83
C ARG A 83 -10.53 -16.80 -8.57
N GLN A 84 -9.76 -16.79 -7.48
CA GLN A 84 -10.19 -17.34 -6.18
C GLN A 84 -11.41 -16.61 -5.61
N GLU A 85 -11.46 -15.27 -5.70
CA GLU A 85 -12.62 -14.48 -5.31
C GLU A 85 -13.87 -14.85 -6.13
N ALA A 86 -13.73 -15.08 -7.44
CA ALA A 86 -14.86 -15.45 -8.29
C ALA A 86 -15.42 -16.85 -7.95
N GLU A 87 -14.56 -17.77 -7.53
CA GLU A 87 -14.94 -19.15 -7.20
C GLU A 87 -15.53 -19.29 -5.79
N HIS A 88 -14.91 -18.64 -4.80
CA HIS A 88 -15.21 -18.88 -3.37
C HIS A 88 -15.76 -17.64 -2.65
N GLY A 89 -15.80 -16.49 -3.32
CA GLY A 89 -16.08 -15.21 -2.69
C GLY A 89 -14.92 -14.69 -1.83
N PHE A 90 -15.12 -13.52 -1.22
CA PHE A 90 -14.16 -12.92 -0.30
C PHE A 90 -14.89 -12.29 0.89
N ASN A 91 -14.60 -12.76 2.11
CA ASN A 91 -15.34 -12.37 3.32
C ASN A 91 -15.20 -10.89 3.67
N GLU A 92 -14.07 -10.26 3.30
CA GLU A 92 -13.83 -8.84 3.57
C GLU A 92 -14.41 -7.93 2.48
N ARG A 93 -15.08 -8.48 1.45
CA ARG A 93 -15.75 -7.70 0.41
C ARG A 93 -16.85 -6.83 1.05
N PRO A 94 -16.78 -5.50 0.94
CA PRO A 94 -17.83 -4.64 1.46
C PRO A 94 -19.18 -4.94 0.78
N PRO A 95 -20.31 -4.85 1.49
CA PRO A 95 -21.63 -5.18 0.92
C PRO A 95 -21.97 -4.40 -0.36
N MET A 96 -21.50 -3.16 -0.46
CA MET A 96 -21.75 -2.28 -1.61
C MET A 96 -20.73 -2.44 -2.75
N ALA A 97 -19.65 -3.22 -2.56
CA ALA A 97 -18.62 -3.41 -3.56
C ALA A 97 -18.95 -4.61 -4.47
N LYS A 98 -18.84 -4.41 -5.80
CA LYS A 98 -19.05 -5.47 -6.80
C LYS A 98 -17.98 -6.57 -6.68
N SER A 99 -16.74 -6.20 -6.42
CA SER A 99 -15.63 -7.11 -6.13
C SER A 99 -14.68 -6.44 -5.13
N PHE A 100 -13.90 -7.25 -4.41
CA PHE A 100 -12.82 -6.81 -3.54
C PHE A 100 -11.57 -6.51 -4.36
N PHE A 101 -11.17 -7.43 -5.25
CA PHE A 101 -10.04 -7.22 -6.15
C PHE A 101 -10.48 -6.46 -7.41
N ARG A 102 -10.49 -5.12 -7.32
CA ARG A 102 -10.94 -4.24 -8.41
C ARG A 102 -9.91 -4.18 -9.54
N GLU A 103 -8.73 -3.65 -9.25
CA GLU A 103 -7.64 -3.40 -10.20
C GLU A 103 -6.29 -3.68 -9.52
N GLY A 104 -5.36 -4.33 -10.24
CA GLY A 104 -4.04 -4.72 -9.75
C GLY A 104 -2.90 -3.93 -10.40
N LYS A 105 -3.12 -2.63 -10.65
CA LYS A 105 -2.15 -1.76 -11.34
C LYS A 105 -1.82 -0.54 -10.48
N ALA A 106 -0.60 -0.05 -10.59
CA ALA A 106 -0.18 1.23 -10.01
C ALA A 106 -0.56 2.41 -10.93
N GLY A 107 -0.52 3.63 -10.39
CA GLY A 107 -0.59 4.87 -11.19
C GLY A 107 -1.97 5.35 -11.61
N GLN A 108 -3.03 4.60 -11.32
CA GLN A 108 -4.41 4.88 -11.77
C GLN A 108 -4.97 6.22 -11.29
N TRP A 109 -4.46 6.73 -10.16
CA TRP A 109 -4.85 8.02 -9.62
C TRP A 109 -4.60 9.17 -10.61
N ARG A 110 -3.69 9.02 -11.57
CA ARG A 110 -3.39 10.02 -12.61
C ARG A 110 -4.55 10.26 -13.57
N GLU A 111 -5.38 9.25 -13.81
CA GLU A 111 -6.53 9.34 -14.71
C GLU A 111 -7.79 9.86 -14.01
N ILE A 112 -7.84 9.74 -12.68
CA ILE A 112 -9.04 10.00 -11.86
C ILE A 112 -8.96 11.37 -11.17
N LEU A 113 -7.77 11.74 -10.68
CA LEU A 113 -7.59 12.96 -9.89
C LEU A 113 -7.24 14.15 -10.78
N SER A 114 -7.83 15.31 -10.48
CA SER A 114 -7.44 16.55 -11.13
C SER A 114 -6.07 17.03 -10.66
N PRO A 115 -5.35 17.84 -11.46
CA PRO A 115 -4.05 18.40 -11.05
C PRO A 115 -4.09 19.11 -9.69
N ALA A 116 -5.15 19.88 -9.43
CA ALA A 116 -5.33 20.58 -8.15
C ALA A 116 -5.54 19.62 -6.96
N GLN A 117 -6.21 18.47 -7.18
CA GLN A 117 -6.36 17.44 -6.15
C GLN A 117 -5.01 16.75 -5.86
N ILE A 118 -4.26 16.44 -6.92
CA ILE A 118 -2.92 15.83 -6.82
C ILE A 118 -2.01 16.74 -6.01
N GLU A 119 -1.94 18.02 -6.38
CA GLU A 119 -1.11 19.02 -5.68
C GLU A 119 -1.47 19.09 -4.19
N ARG A 120 -2.76 19.18 -3.86
CA ARG A 120 -3.23 19.24 -2.47
C ARG A 120 -2.84 17.99 -1.67
N ILE A 121 -2.94 16.79 -2.26
CA ILE A 121 -2.55 15.53 -1.62
C ILE A 121 -1.04 15.49 -1.40
N VAL A 122 -0.26 15.84 -2.42
CA VAL A 122 1.21 15.88 -2.34
C VAL A 122 1.64 16.86 -1.27
N GLN A 123 1.12 18.08 -1.23
CA GLN A 123 1.44 19.08 -0.21
C GLN A 123 1.09 18.57 1.20
N ALA A 124 -0.06 17.93 1.39
CA ALA A 124 -0.48 17.42 2.69
C ALA A 124 0.37 16.25 3.21
N HIS A 125 0.98 15.47 2.32
CA HIS A 125 1.69 14.22 2.65
C HIS A 125 3.17 14.20 2.28
N ALA A 126 3.72 15.32 1.78
CA ALA A 126 5.06 15.43 1.21
C ALA A 126 6.17 14.83 2.07
N PRO A 127 6.26 15.09 3.39
CA PRO A 127 7.35 14.54 4.20
C PRO A 127 7.39 13.01 4.19
N MET A 128 6.21 12.37 4.27
CA MET A 128 6.12 10.91 4.28
C MET A 128 6.30 10.33 2.87
N MET A 129 5.77 11.02 1.85
CA MET A 129 5.96 10.63 0.46
C MET A 129 7.45 10.69 0.03
N GLN A 130 8.17 11.74 0.41
CA GLN A 130 9.62 11.86 0.20
C GLN A 130 10.38 10.73 0.92
N ARG A 131 10.04 10.46 2.19
CA ARG A 131 10.69 9.40 2.98
C ARG A 131 10.62 8.02 2.31
N PHE A 132 9.54 7.72 1.59
CA PHE A 132 9.36 6.45 0.88
C PHE A 132 9.64 6.53 -0.63
N GLY A 133 10.26 7.63 -1.10
CA GLY A 133 10.67 7.77 -2.50
C GLY A 133 9.51 7.90 -3.49
N TYR A 134 8.34 8.34 -3.03
CA TYR A 134 7.21 8.73 -3.91
C TYR A 134 7.38 10.11 -4.51
N LEU A 135 8.35 10.87 -4.04
CA LEU A 135 8.71 12.19 -4.55
C LEU A 135 10.22 12.21 -4.70
N GLN A 136 10.70 12.55 -5.89
CA GLN A 136 12.14 12.76 -6.07
C GLN A 136 12.45 14.18 -5.56
N PRO A 137 13.48 14.35 -4.71
CA PRO A 137 14.06 15.67 -4.54
C PRO A 137 14.66 16.03 -5.90
N ASP A 138 14.16 17.08 -6.53
CA ASP A 138 14.90 17.65 -7.64
C ASP A 138 16.22 18.24 -7.11
N CYS A 139 17.23 18.31 -7.97
CA CYS A 139 18.49 18.96 -7.61
C CYS A 139 18.33 20.51 -7.59
N GLY A 140 17.17 21.05 -7.20
CA GLY A 140 16.79 22.45 -7.48
C GLY A 140 15.46 22.98 -6.91
N GLY A 141 14.88 22.43 -5.84
CA GLY A 141 13.80 23.03 -5.04
C GLY A 141 12.32 22.69 -5.36
N ALA A 142 12.00 22.03 -6.47
CA ALA A 142 10.67 21.57 -6.86
C ALA A 142 10.47 20.03 -6.73
N ILE A 143 9.47 19.64 -5.95
CA ILE A 143 9.10 18.23 -5.75
C ILE A 143 8.49 17.66 -7.05
N THR A 144 9.13 16.67 -7.68
CA THR A 144 8.61 15.98 -8.87
C THR A 144 8.08 14.58 -8.54
N LEU A 145 6.96 14.22 -9.16
CA LEU A 145 6.36 12.88 -9.02
C LEU A 145 7.13 11.91 -9.94
N PRO A 146 7.54 10.73 -9.45
CA PRO A 146 8.26 9.76 -10.26
C PRO A 146 7.38 9.28 -11.43
N THR A 147 7.98 9.21 -12.62
CA THR A 147 7.40 8.52 -13.77
C THR A 147 7.54 7.02 -13.52
N ILE A 148 6.41 6.32 -13.45
CA ILE A 148 6.36 4.86 -13.37
C ILE A 148 5.94 4.41 -14.76
N ASP A 149 6.89 3.86 -15.54
CA ASP A 149 6.63 3.21 -16.83
C ASP A 149 6.04 1.81 -16.62
#